data_AF-A0A4U0WMM8-F1
#
_entry.id   AF-A0A4U0WMM8-F1
#
_cell.length_a   1.000
_cell.length_b   1.000
_cell.length_c   1.000
_cell.angle_alpha   90.00
_cell.angle_beta   90.00
_cell.angle_gamma   90.00
#
_symmetry.space_group_name_H-M   'P 1'
#
loop_
_entity.id
_entity.type
_entity.pdbx_description
1 polymer ?
#
loop_
_entity_poly.entity_id
_entity_poly.type
_entity_poly.pdbx_seq_one_letter_code
_entity_poly.pdbx_strand_id
1 'polypeptide(L)'
;MKVLKKKLQKMIVPAIIESQSLPGFVTNEGNRFLGKLLQSNNTPAFSMDNLLSLLNNVFKAMKAYYLEDTIITQTVTELLRLVGVTAFNDLLMRRNFLSWKRGLQINYNITRIEEWCKSHDMPEGTLQLEHLMQATKLLQLKKATLNDIEIIQDICWMLSPNQIQKLLNQYLVADYETPINGEIMKAVASRVTEKGDVLLLQAVDMEDSGPYEIAEPRVITALETYTPSWLQTPRLKRLAEIVSAQAMAQQEKLDFDHPNGNGTDGQGLALIDVEGV
;
A
#
# COMPACT_ATOMS: atom_id res chain seq x y z
N MET A 1 -1.39 12.97 -3.78
CA MET A 1 -1.82 12.00 -2.75
C MET A 1 -3.34 12.00 -2.48
N LYS A 2 -3.94 13.08 -1.96
CA LYS A 2 -5.39 13.20 -1.62
C LYS A 2 -6.38 12.52 -2.57
N VAL A 3 -6.26 12.75 -3.88
CA VAL A 3 -7.15 12.14 -4.89
C VAL A 3 -7.05 10.61 -4.91
N LEU A 4 -5.82 10.07 -4.80
CA LEU A 4 -5.58 8.64 -4.74
C LEU A 4 -6.16 8.04 -3.46
N LYS A 5 -5.93 8.67 -2.30
CA LYS A 5 -6.53 8.25 -1.03
C LYS A 5 -8.05 8.17 -1.11
N LYS A 6 -8.72 9.21 -1.63
CA LYS A 6 -10.20 9.23 -1.76
C LYS A 6 -10.73 8.14 -2.69
N LYS A 7 -10.00 7.81 -3.76
CA LYS A 7 -10.38 6.73 -4.67
C LYS A 7 -10.17 5.36 -4.03
N LEU A 8 -9.02 5.15 -3.40
CA LEU A 8 -8.65 3.90 -2.75
C LEU A 8 -9.56 3.60 -1.56
N GLN A 9 -9.89 4.60 -0.73
CA GLN A 9 -10.73 4.43 0.46
C GLN A 9 -12.07 3.74 0.17
N LYS A 10 -12.70 4.09 -0.96
CA LYS A 10 -13.98 3.49 -1.39
C LYS A 10 -13.87 2.00 -1.76
N MET A 11 -12.66 1.54 -2.07
CA MET A 11 -12.39 0.17 -2.49
C MET A 11 -12.00 -0.73 -1.32
N ILE A 12 -11.40 -0.19 -0.24
CA ILE A 12 -10.77 -0.97 0.83
C ILE A 12 -11.74 -1.98 1.46
N VAL A 13 -12.87 -1.51 2.01
CA VAL A 13 -13.80 -2.39 2.72
C VAL A 13 -14.45 -3.40 1.76
N PRO A 14 -15.01 -3.00 0.60
CA PRO A 14 -15.60 -3.97 -0.34
C PRO A 14 -14.59 -4.99 -0.87
N ALA A 15 -13.38 -4.56 -1.21
CA ALA A 15 -12.37 -5.43 -1.81
C ALA A 15 -11.69 -6.34 -0.79
N ILE A 16 -11.32 -5.84 0.38
CA ILE A 16 -10.49 -6.60 1.33
C ILE A 16 -11.35 -7.30 2.37
N ILE A 17 -12.33 -6.58 2.94
CA ILE A 17 -13.13 -7.08 4.05
C ILE A 17 -14.32 -7.89 3.55
N GLU A 18 -15.07 -7.43 2.55
CA GLU A 18 -16.33 -8.06 2.13
C GLU A 18 -16.13 -9.14 1.06
N SER A 19 -15.21 -8.92 0.12
CA SER A 19 -15.02 -9.85 -1.00
C SER A 19 -14.63 -11.26 -0.55
N GLN A 20 -15.22 -12.24 -1.25
CA GLN A 20 -15.08 -13.66 -0.95
C GLN A 20 -14.51 -14.37 -2.17
N SER A 21 -13.21 -14.16 -2.42
CA SER A 21 -12.54 -14.67 -3.62
C SER A 21 -12.16 -16.15 -3.55
N LEU A 22 -12.11 -16.79 -2.38
CA LEU A 22 -11.88 -18.24 -2.26
C LEU A 22 -13.18 -19.02 -2.57
N PRO A 23 -13.22 -19.83 -3.63
CA PRO A 23 -14.33 -20.75 -3.88
C PRO A 23 -14.44 -21.79 -2.78
N GLY A 24 -15.67 -22.16 -2.39
CA GLY A 24 -15.91 -23.16 -1.34
C GLY A 24 -15.85 -22.63 0.11
N PHE A 25 -15.34 -21.41 0.31
CA PHE A 25 -15.28 -20.75 1.63
C PHE A 25 -16.21 -19.54 1.72
N VAL A 26 -17.20 -19.47 0.84
CA VAL A 26 -18.18 -18.38 0.83
C VAL A 26 -19.14 -18.53 2.03
N THR A 27 -19.41 -17.43 2.70
CA THR A 27 -20.27 -17.28 3.87
C THR A 27 -21.51 -16.50 3.48
N ASN A 28 -22.69 -16.94 3.96
CA ASN A 28 -23.93 -16.23 3.75
C ASN A 28 -24.08 -15.15 4.84
N GLU A 29 -23.78 -13.91 4.47
CA GLU A 29 -23.83 -12.74 5.38
C GLU A 29 -25.23 -12.13 5.49
N GLY A 30 -26.23 -12.71 4.82
CA GLY A 30 -27.61 -12.23 4.90
C GLY A 30 -28.12 -12.22 6.33
N ASN A 31 -28.77 -11.12 6.72
CA ASN A 31 -29.50 -11.01 7.98
C ASN A 31 -30.41 -12.24 8.10
N ARG A 32 -30.11 -13.12 9.07
CA ARG A 32 -30.71 -14.45 9.23
C ARG A 32 -32.25 -14.43 9.36
N PHE A 33 -32.85 -13.25 9.52
CA PHE A 33 -34.29 -13.04 9.69
C PHE A 33 -35.07 -12.59 8.44
N LEU A 34 -34.45 -12.01 7.41
CA LEU A 34 -35.18 -11.43 6.26
C LEU A 34 -34.66 -11.84 4.87
N GLY A 35 -33.59 -12.63 4.78
CA GLY A 35 -32.91 -12.97 3.53
C GLY A 35 -33.64 -13.88 2.53
N LYS A 36 -34.90 -14.29 2.79
CA LYS A 36 -35.65 -15.17 1.87
C LYS A 36 -36.48 -14.43 0.82
N LEU A 37 -36.75 -13.13 0.99
CA LEU A 37 -37.65 -12.39 0.07
C LEU A 37 -36.92 -11.43 -0.87
N LEU A 38 -35.68 -11.07 -0.56
CA LEU A 38 -34.84 -10.21 -1.40
C LEU A 38 -33.47 -10.88 -1.53
N GLN A 39 -33.31 -11.71 -2.56
CA GLN A 39 -31.98 -12.02 -3.11
C GLN A 39 -31.41 -10.74 -3.73
N SER A 40 -31.05 -9.79 -2.87
CA SER A 40 -30.13 -8.73 -3.27
C SER A 40 -28.80 -9.42 -3.50
N ASN A 41 -28.30 -9.38 -4.73
CA ASN A 41 -26.94 -9.80 -5.06
C ASN A 41 -25.99 -9.03 -4.13
N ASN A 42 -25.52 -9.70 -3.06
CA ASN A 42 -24.50 -9.19 -2.13
C ASN A 42 -23.11 -9.23 -2.78
N THR A 43 -23.01 -8.75 -4.02
CA THR A 43 -21.72 -8.58 -4.70
C THR A 43 -21.10 -7.28 -4.18
N PRO A 44 -19.90 -7.32 -3.58
CA PRO A 44 -19.22 -6.12 -3.13
C PRO A 44 -19.04 -5.14 -4.30
N ALA A 45 -19.10 -3.84 -4.00
CA ALA A 45 -18.98 -2.79 -5.02
C ALA A 45 -17.61 -2.77 -5.73
N PHE A 46 -16.58 -3.30 -5.08
CA PHE A 46 -15.22 -3.42 -5.63
C PHE A 46 -14.62 -4.77 -5.27
N SER A 47 -13.81 -5.32 -6.18
CA SER A 47 -13.02 -6.53 -5.96
C SER A 47 -11.56 -6.21 -5.66
N MET A 48 -10.82 -7.23 -5.22
CA MET A 48 -9.36 -7.16 -5.11
C MET A 48 -8.67 -6.77 -6.43
N ASP A 49 -9.22 -7.17 -7.58
CA ASP A 49 -8.65 -6.80 -8.89
C ASP A 49 -8.77 -5.29 -9.13
N ASN A 50 -9.86 -4.65 -8.69
CA ASN A 50 -10.00 -3.20 -8.82
C ASN A 50 -8.98 -2.47 -7.96
N LEU A 51 -8.79 -2.93 -6.71
CA LEU A 51 -7.82 -2.34 -5.78
C LEU A 51 -6.39 -2.49 -6.30
N LEU A 52 -5.99 -3.70 -6.68
CA LEU A 52 -4.64 -3.97 -7.20
C LEU A 52 -4.41 -3.28 -8.54
N SER A 53 -5.43 -3.17 -9.40
CA SER A 53 -5.33 -2.39 -10.64
C SER A 53 -5.04 -0.91 -10.36
N LEU A 54 -5.68 -0.31 -9.35
CA LEU A 54 -5.38 1.07 -8.95
C LEU A 54 -3.92 1.22 -8.49
N LEU A 55 -3.45 0.36 -7.61
CA LEU A 55 -2.06 0.38 -7.12
C LEU A 55 -1.06 0.22 -8.27
N ASN A 56 -1.30 -0.75 -9.16
CA ASN A 56 -0.45 -1.02 -10.31
C ASN A 56 -0.42 0.16 -11.30
N ASN A 57 -1.56 0.81 -11.56
CA ASN A 57 -1.61 1.98 -12.44
C ASN A 57 -0.85 3.17 -11.86
N VAL A 58 -0.96 3.40 -10.54
CA VAL A 58 -0.17 4.44 -9.85
C VAL A 58 1.32 4.13 -9.97
N PHE A 59 1.75 2.92 -9.61
CA PHE A 59 3.15 2.52 -9.68
C PHE A 59 3.73 2.67 -11.09
N LYS A 60 3.03 2.13 -12.10
CA LYS A 60 3.46 2.21 -13.50
C LYS A 60 3.55 3.64 -14.00
N ALA A 61 2.60 4.50 -13.65
CA ALA A 61 2.66 5.91 -14.01
C ALA A 61 3.90 6.57 -13.40
N MET A 62 4.18 6.35 -12.11
CA MET A 62 5.37 6.93 -11.46
C MET A 62 6.67 6.45 -12.09
N LYS A 63 6.81 5.15 -12.42
CA LYS A 63 7.98 4.64 -13.13
C LYS A 63 8.08 5.22 -14.55
N ALA A 64 6.96 5.35 -15.27
CA ALA A 64 6.94 5.89 -16.63
C ALA A 64 7.29 7.39 -16.69
N TYR A 65 6.99 8.14 -15.64
CA TYR A 65 7.44 9.53 -15.47
C TYR A 65 8.83 9.64 -14.84
N TYR A 66 9.55 8.52 -14.72
CA TYR A 66 10.88 8.45 -14.14
C TYR A 66 10.92 9.16 -12.78
N LEU A 67 9.96 8.95 -11.88
CA LEU A 67 10.08 9.49 -10.52
C LEU A 67 11.15 8.73 -9.74
N GLU A 68 11.81 9.41 -8.79
CA GLU A 68 12.77 8.78 -7.89
C GLU A 68 12.12 7.63 -7.11
N ASP A 69 12.84 6.51 -6.95
CA ASP A 69 12.31 5.32 -6.29
C ASP A 69 11.89 5.63 -4.84
N THR A 70 12.59 6.53 -4.15
CA THR A 70 12.19 6.99 -2.80
C THR A 70 10.81 7.63 -2.77
N ILE A 71 10.43 8.40 -3.79
CA ILE A 71 9.09 9.01 -3.90
C ILE A 71 8.03 7.95 -4.20
N ILE A 72 8.38 6.95 -5.01
CA ILE A 72 7.52 5.80 -5.31
C ILE A 72 7.25 5.02 -4.03
N THR A 73 8.30 4.67 -3.28
CA THR A 73 8.20 3.92 -2.03
C THR A 73 7.36 4.64 -1.00
N GLN A 74 7.58 5.95 -0.80
CA GLN A 74 6.77 6.76 0.12
C GLN A 74 5.29 6.81 -0.29
N THR A 75 5.02 6.97 -1.59
CA THR A 75 3.65 7.02 -2.12
C THR A 75 2.91 5.70 -1.90
N VAL A 76 3.53 4.58 -2.26
CA VAL A 76 2.91 3.25 -2.13
C VAL A 76 2.74 2.87 -0.67
N THR A 77 3.74 3.14 0.18
CA THR A 77 3.67 2.92 1.63
C THR A 77 2.52 3.69 2.26
N GLU A 78 2.33 4.96 1.92
CA GLU A 78 1.22 5.76 2.46
C GLU A 78 -0.16 5.25 2.01
N LEU A 79 -0.27 4.79 0.75
CA LEU A 79 -1.50 4.16 0.27
C LEU A 79 -1.79 2.83 0.98
N LEU A 80 -0.78 2.01 1.25
CA LEU A 80 -0.93 0.75 1.97
C LEU A 80 -1.19 0.95 3.47
N ARG A 81 -0.67 2.02 4.06
CA ARG A 81 -1.06 2.48 5.41
C ARG A 81 -2.54 2.81 5.49
N LEU A 82 -3.08 3.54 4.51
CA LEU A 82 -4.52 3.78 4.42
C LEU A 82 -5.30 2.48 4.33
N VAL A 83 -4.83 1.52 3.52
CA VAL A 83 -5.43 0.18 3.41
C VAL A 83 -5.46 -0.54 4.76
N GLY A 84 -4.30 -0.71 5.40
CA GLY A 84 -4.16 -1.46 6.65
C GLY A 84 -5.01 -0.88 7.78
N VAL A 85 -4.92 0.45 8.00
CA VAL A 85 -5.68 1.15 9.05
C VAL A 85 -7.18 1.05 8.80
N THR A 86 -7.64 1.34 7.58
CA THR A 86 -9.08 1.37 7.27
C THR A 86 -9.69 -0.02 7.36
N ALA A 87 -9.03 -1.03 6.80
CA ALA A 87 -9.52 -2.41 6.82
C ALA A 87 -9.50 -2.99 8.25
N PHE A 88 -8.45 -2.77 9.03
CA PHE A 88 -8.38 -3.21 10.42
C PHE A 88 -9.49 -2.60 11.27
N ASN A 89 -9.68 -1.28 11.17
CA ASN A 89 -10.71 -0.57 11.93
C ASN A 89 -12.12 -1.05 11.56
N ASP A 90 -12.40 -1.29 10.26
CA ASP A 90 -13.69 -1.86 9.84
C ASP A 90 -13.91 -3.26 10.41
N LEU A 91 -12.91 -4.14 10.27
CA LEU A 91 -12.95 -5.52 10.77
C LEU A 91 -13.26 -5.57 12.28
N LEU A 92 -12.55 -4.76 13.07
CA LEU A 92 -12.70 -4.71 14.53
C LEU A 92 -14.11 -4.23 14.96
N MET A 93 -14.77 -3.43 14.12
CA MET A 93 -16.11 -2.91 14.41
C MET A 93 -17.23 -3.85 13.96
N ARG A 94 -16.96 -4.84 13.11
CA ARG A 94 -17.99 -5.74 12.60
C ARG A 94 -18.57 -6.65 13.69
N ARG A 95 -19.90 -6.78 13.69
CA ARG A 95 -20.65 -7.72 14.52
C ARG A 95 -21.26 -8.79 13.64
N ASN A 96 -21.40 -10.01 14.16
CA ASN A 96 -21.96 -11.14 13.42
C ASN A 96 -21.24 -11.45 12.10
N PHE A 97 -19.92 -11.27 12.07
CA PHE A 97 -19.11 -11.38 10.86
C PHE A 97 -17.85 -12.22 11.08
N LEU A 98 -17.09 -11.93 12.13
CA LEU A 98 -15.80 -12.55 12.43
C LEU A 98 -15.97 -14.06 12.63
N SER A 99 -15.30 -14.87 11.81
CA SER A 99 -15.30 -16.33 11.88
C SER A 99 -14.01 -16.86 11.25
N TRP A 100 -13.70 -18.14 11.46
CA TRP A 100 -12.57 -18.79 10.80
C TRP A 100 -12.61 -18.64 9.27
N LYS A 101 -13.78 -18.87 8.65
CA LYS A 101 -13.96 -18.74 7.18
C LYS A 101 -13.73 -17.31 6.69
N ARG A 102 -14.22 -16.30 7.43
CA ARG A 102 -13.91 -14.89 7.12
C ARG A 102 -12.42 -14.59 7.27
N GLY A 103 -11.79 -15.12 8.31
CA GLY A 103 -10.35 -15.03 8.49
C GLY A 103 -9.60 -15.55 7.27
N LEU A 104 -9.97 -16.72 6.75
CA LEU A 104 -9.33 -17.30 5.57
C LEU A 104 -9.53 -16.44 4.29
N GLN A 105 -10.75 -15.94 4.05
CA GLN A 105 -11.05 -15.07 2.90
C GLN A 105 -10.23 -13.77 2.94
N ILE A 106 -10.22 -13.10 4.09
CA ILE A 106 -9.47 -11.84 4.27
C ILE A 106 -7.97 -12.12 4.17
N ASN A 107 -7.48 -13.23 4.73
CA ASN A 107 -6.07 -13.60 4.64
C ASN A 107 -5.63 -13.77 3.19
N TYR A 108 -6.45 -14.43 2.37
CA TYR A 108 -6.19 -14.55 0.95
C TYR A 108 -6.11 -13.18 0.26
N ASN A 109 -7.05 -12.28 0.55
CA ASN A 109 -7.04 -10.93 0.02
C ASN A 109 -5.76 -10.16 0.43
N ILE A 110 -5.31 -10.30 1.67
CA ILE A 110 -4.06 -9.72 2.16
C ILE A 110 -2.86 -10.30 1.41
N THR A 111 -2.76 -11.62 1.26
CA THR A 111 -1.65 -12.28 0.56
C THR A 111 -1.51 -11.80 -0.88
N ARG A 112 -2.62 -11.50 -1.57
CA ARG A 112 -2.55 -10.88 -2.90
C ARG A 112 -1.88 -9.51 -2.90
N ILE A 113 -2.04 -8.73 -1.83
CA ILE A 113 -1.34 -7.45 -1.65
C ILE A 113 0.13 -7.69 -1.33
N GLU A 114 0.45 -8.68 -0.48
CA GLU A 114 1.84 -9.06 -0.16
C GLU A 114 2.61 -9.50 -1.42
N GLU A 115 2.00 -10.34 -2.25
CA GLU A 115 2.55 -10.77 -3.54
C GLU A 115 2.73 -9.59 -4.49
N TRP A 116 1.79 -8.65 -4.51
CA TRP A 116 1.93 -7.43 -5.28
C TRP A 116 3.13 -6.60 -4.78
N CYS A 117 3.26 -6.37 -3.47
CA CYS A 117 4.39 -5.66 -2.88
C CYS A 117 5.72 -6.35 -3.22
N LYS A 118 5.78 -7.68 -3.09
CA LYS A 118 6.98 -8.47 -3.42
C LYS A 118 7.38 -8.35 -4.89
N SER A 119 6.42 -8.35 -5.82
CA SER A 119 6.69 -8.22 -7.26
C SER A 119 7.10 -6.80 -7.70
N HIS A 120 7.01 -5.82 -6.80
CA HIS A 120 7.38 -4.41 -7.04
C HIS A 120 8.51 -3.94 -6.12
N ASP A 121 9.19 -4.85 -5.41
CA ASP A 121 10.26 -4.55 -4.45
C ASP A 121 9.85 -3.55 -3.35
N MET A 122 8.65 -3.74 -2.77
CA MET A 122 8.03 -2.84 -1.79
C MET A 122 7.80 -3.50 -0.40
N PRO A 123 8.84 -3.97 0.32
CA PRO A 123 8.67 -4.67 1.59
C PRO A 123 8.05 -3.81 2.70
N GLU A 124 8.33 -2.50 2.72
CA GLU A 124 7.77 -1.55 3.70
C GLU A 124 6.25 -1.40 3.57
N GLY A 125 5.73 -1.64 2.36
CA GLY A 125 4.31 -1.64 2.08
C GLY A 125 3.56 -2.76 2.80
N THR A 126 4.14 -3.96 2.85
CA THR A 126 3.57 -5.12 3.56
C THR A 126 3.43 -4.85 5.06
N LEU A 127 4.43 -4.19 5.66
CA LEU A 127 4.43 -3.85 7.09
C LEU A 127 3.24 -2.97 7.50
N GLN A 128 2.69 -2.20 6.56
CA GLN A 128 1.52 -1.36 6.83
C GLN A 128 0.23 -2.15 7.07
N LEU A 129 0.20 -3.45 6.73
CA LEU A 129 -0.93 -4.35 6.88
C LEU A 129 -0.85 -5.20 8.16
N GLU A 130 0.23 -5.10 8.93
CA GLU A 130 0.56 -6.03 10.02
C GLU A 130 -0.56 -6.17 11.07
N HIS A 131 -1.22 -5.07 11.46
CA HIS A 131 -2.36 -5.11 12.38
C HIS A 131 -3.53 -5.93 11.82
N LEU A 132 -3.87 -5.74 10.55
CA LEU A 132 -4.93 -6.49 9.87
C LEU A 132 -4.53 -7.97 9.71
N MET A 133 -3.28 -8.24 9.35
CA MET A 133 -2.72 -9.59 9.24
C MET A 133 -2.85 -10.35 10.56
N GLN A 134 -2.43 -9.75 11.66
CA GLN A 134 -2.47 -10.38 12.98
C GLN A 134 -3.91 -10.57 13.47
N ALA A 135 -4.79 -9.58 13.28
CA ALA A 135 -6.22 -9.74 13.57
C ALA A 135 -6.83 -10.92 12.79
N THR A 136 -6.46 -11.06 11.52
CA THR A 136 -6.94 -12.13 10.63
C THR A 136 -6.33 -13.49 10.99
N LYS A 137 -5.08 -13.55 11.45
CA LYS A 137 -4.44 -14.75 12.02
C LYS A 137 -5.14 -15.19 13.30
N LEU A 138 -5.47 -14.27 14.21
CA LEU A 138 -6.22 -14.57 15.44
C LEU A 138 -7.55 -15.29 15.15
N LEU A 139 -8.28 -14.87 14.11
CA LEU A 139 -9.52 -15.54 13.71
C LEU A 139 -9.28 -17.02 13.33
N GLN A 140 -8.10 -17.37 12.82
CA GLN A 140 -7.76 -18.71 12.35
C GLN A 140 -7.05 -19.59 13.39
N LEU A 141 -6.41 -18.99 14.40
CA LEU A 141 -5.72 -19.73 15.46
C LEU A 141 -6.69 -20.51 16.35
N LYS A 142 -6.19 -21.57 16.99
CA LYS A 142 -6.96 -22.34 17.98
C LYS A 142 -7.22 -21.49 19.23
N LYS A 143 -8.37 -21.70 19.89
CA LYS A 143 -8.86 -20.89 21.02
C LYS A 143 -9.48 -21.78 22.12
N ALA A 144 -8.85 -22.92 22.44
CA ALA A 144 -9.46 -23.96 23.27
C ALA A 144 -8.91 -24.00 24.70
N THR A 145 -7.70 -23.51 24.92
CA THR A 145 -6.98 -23.54 26.20
C THR A 145 -6.39 -22.18 26.54
N LEU A 146 -5.97 -21.97 27.79
CA LEU A 146 -5.25 -20.75 28.19
C LEU A 146 -3.89 -20.63 27.49
N ASN A 147 -3.21 -21.76 27.22
CA ASN A 147 -1.97 -21.79 26.46
C ASN A 147 -2.18 -21.30 25.00
N ASP A 148 -3.33 -21.62 24.39
CA ASP A 148 -3.66 -21.09 23.05
C ASP A 148 -3.77 -19.55 23.07
N ILE A 149 -4.22 -18.95 24.17
CA ILE A 149 -4.29 -17.48 24.31
C ILE A 149 -2.90 -16.86 24.42
N GLU A 150 -1.98 -17.52 25.13
CA GLU A 150 -0.59 -17.07 25.22
C GLU A 150 0.07 -17.10 23.83
N ILE A 151 -0.13 -18.18 23.07
CA ILE A 151 0.32 -18.27 21.67
C ILE A 151 -0.30 -17.17 20.80
N ILE A 152 -1.60 -16.88 20.96
CA ILE A 152 -2.25 -15.79 20.22
C ILE A 152 -1.58 -14.45 20.55
N GLN A 153 -1.22 -14.19 21.80
CA GLN A 153 -0.56 -12.95 22.21
C GLN A 153 0.85 -12.84 21.65
N ASP A 154 1.61 -13.93 21.62
CA ASP A 154 2.96 -13.96 21.04
C ASP A 154 2.93 -13.72 19.51
N ILE A 155 1.99 -14.35 18.82
CA ILE A 155 1.83 -14.18 17.36
C ILE A 155 1.26 -12.81 17.02
N CYS A 156 0.30 -12.32 17.81
CA CYS A 156 -0.46 -11.10 17.56
C CYS A 156 0.06 -9.92 18.41
N TRP A 157 1.38 -9.79 18.49
CA TRP A 157 2.07 -8.80 19.32
C TRP A 157 1.76 -7.33 18.97
N MET A 158 1.26 -7.04 17.77
CA MET A 158 0.80 -5.71 17.37
C MET A 158 -0.60 -5.37 17.92
N LEU A 159 -1.36 -6.37 18.37
CA LEU A 159 -2.69 -6.17 18.92
C LEU A 159 -2.63 -5.91 20.42
N SER A 160 -3.27 -4.83 20.86
CA SER A 160 -3.47 -4.58 22.29
C SER A 160 -4.37 -5.65 22.92
N PRO A 161 -4.29 -5.87 24.25
CA PRO A 161 -5.19 -6.77 24.97
C PRO A 161 -6.67 -6.42 24.73
N ASN A 162 -7.00 -5.14 24.62
CA ASN A 162 -8.35 -4.64 24.30
C ASN A 162 -8.83 -5.08 22.91
N GLN A 163 -7.98 -4.99 21.89
CA GLN A 163 -8.31 -5.45 20.54
C GLN A 163 -8.48 -6.97 20.47
N ILE A 164 -7.61 -7.73 21.15
CA ILE A 164 -7.72 -9.19 21.24
C ILE A 164 -9.05 -9.58 21.92
N GLN A 165 -9.36 -8.97 23.07
CA GLN A 165 -10.62 -9.22 23.77
C GLN A 165 -11.83 -8.93 22.87
N LYS A 166 -11.80 -7.80 22.16
CA LYS A 166 -12.87 -7.38 21.25
C LYS A 166 -13.10 -8.39 20.13
N LEU A 167 -12.04 -8.83 19.46
CA LEU A 167 -12.10 -9.83 18.39
C LEU A 167 -12.64 -11.18 18.88
N LEU A 168 -12.17 -11.65 20.05
CA LEU A 168 -12.65 -12.90 20.66
C LEU A 168 -14.11 -12.82 21.08
N ASN A 169 -14.55 -11.70 21.67
CA ASN A 169 -15.95 -11.47 22.05
C ASN A 169 -16.92 -11.48 20.86
N GLN A 170 -16.45 -11.04 19.69
CA GLN A 170 -17.27 -10.95 18.47
C GLN A 170 -17.12 -12.18 17.56
N TYR A 171 -16.27 -13.14 17.92
CA TYR A 171 -15.98 -14.33 17.12
C TYR A 171 -17.20 -15.26 17.06
N LEU A 172 -17.59 -15.61 15.84
CA LEU A 172 -18.64 -16.58 15.55
C LEU A 172 -18.01 -17.97 15.38
N VAL A 173 -18.28 -18.82 16.37
CA VAL A 173 -17.91 -20.23 16.39
C VAL A 173 -18.71 -20.96 15.30
N ALA A 174 -18.02 -21.72 14.45
CA ALA A 174 -18.66 -22.57 13.45
C ALA A 174 -19.26 -23.84 14.09
N ASP A 175 -20.19 -24.52 13.39
CA ASP A 175 -20.87 -25.72 13.93
C ASP A 175 -19.93 -26.87 14.28
N TYR A 176 -18.74 -26.91 13.67
CA TYR A 176 -17.69 -27.91 13.90
C TYR A 176 -16.55 -27.39 14.80
N GLU A 177 -16.67 -26.19 15.36
CA GLU A 177 -15.72 -25.64 16.31
C GLU A 177 -16.26 -25.76 17.74
N THR A 178 -15.36 -26.03 18.70
CA THR A 178 -15.71 -25.97 20.12
C THR A 178 -15.91 -24.51 20.53
N PRO A 179 -17.01 -24.17 21.23
CA PRO A 179 -17.19 -22.83 21.76
C PRO A 179 -16.04 -22.40 22.67
N ILE A 180 -15.69 -21.12 22.63
CA ILE A 180 -14.65 -20.55 23.49
C ILE A 180 -15.12 -20.64 24.94
N ASN A 181 -14.32 -21.28 25.80
CA ASN A 181 -14.63 -21.45 27.22
C ASN A 181 -14.75 -20.09 27.93
N GLY A 182 -15.76 -19.93 28.80
CA GLY A 182 -15.93 -18.72 29.61
C GLY A 182 -14.72 -18.38 30.49
N GLU A 183 -13.92 -19.36 30.91
CA GLU A 183 -12.66 -19.13 31.63
C GLU A 183 -11.63 -18.41 30.77
N ILE A 184 -11.54 -18.76 29.49
CA ILE A 184 -10.69 -18.08 28.50
C ILE A 184 -11.13 -16.63 28.35
N MET A 185 -12.44 -16.39 28.20
CA MET A 185 -13.00 -15.04 28.08
C MET A 185 -12.71 -14.19 29.33
N LYS A 186 -12.81 -14.78 30.52
CA LYS A 186 -12.44 -14.11 31.79
C LYS A 186 -10.94 -13.81 31.87
N ALA A 187 -10.10 -14.76 31.45
CA ALA A 187 -8.64 -14.58 31.46
C ALA A 187 -8.17 -13.51 30.48
N VAL A 188 -8.82 -13.38 29.32
CA VAL A 188 -8.54 -12.27 28.39
C VAL A 188 -9.05 -10.95 28.97
N ALA A 189 -10.23 -10.95 29.61
CA ALA A 189 -10.77 -9.76 30.25
C ALA A 189 -9.92 -9.24 31.42
N SER A 190 -9.30 -10.12 32.21
CA SER A 190 -8.41 -9.70 33.31
C SER A 190 -7.10 -9.09 32.84
N ARG A 191 -6.71 -9.30 31.58
CA ARG A 191 -5.51 -8.70 30.96
C ARG A 191 -5.77 -7.32 30.34
N VAL A 192 -7.03 -6.90 30.27
CA VAL A 192 -7.41 -5.55 29.83
C VAL A 192 -7.18 -4.56 30.96
N THR A 193 -6.50 -3.45 30.67
CA THR A 193 -6.27 -2.36 31.62
C THR A 193 -7.12 -1.13 31.29
N GLU A 194 -7.61 -0.43 32.32
CA GLU A 194 -8.49 0.75 32.17
C GLU A 194 -7.82 1.95 31.47
N LYS A 195 -6.49 1.97 31.36
CA LYS A 195 -5.73 3.10 30.81
C LYS A 195 -5.63 3.11 29.28
N GLY A 196 -6.21 2.13 28.58
CA GLY A 196 -5.99 1.89 27.14
C GLY A 196 -7.27 1.80 26.31
N ASP A 197 -8.19 2.75 26.46
CA ASP A 197 -9.54 2.71 25.87
C ASP A 197 -9.59 2.93 24.34
N VAL A 198 -8.44 3.20 23.70
CA VAL A 198 -8.35 3.43 22.26
C VAL A 198 -8.21 2.10 21.51
N LEU A 199 -9.36 1.57 21.07
CA LEU A 199 -9.43 0.32 20.28
C LEU A 199 -8.99 0.49 18.82
N LEU A 200 -9.35 1.62 18.21
CA LEU A 200 -9.13 1.86 16.78
C LEU A 200 -7.77 2.49 16.55
N LEU A 201 -7.13 2.11 15.46
CA LEU A 201 -5.95 2.81 14.98
C LEU A 201 -6.34 4.23 14.56
N GLN A 202 -5.43 5.19 14.77
CA GLN A 202 -5.62 6.56 14.31
C GLN A 202 -5.87 6.56 12.81
N ALA A 203 -7.01 7.12 12.39
CA ALA A 203 -7.36 7.20 10.98
C ALA A 203 -6.29 7.99 10.20
N VAL A 204 -5.99 7.54 8.99
CA VAL A 204 -5.09 8.25 8.09
C VAL A 204 -5.75 9.54 7.65
N ASP A 205 -5.02 10.66 7.74
CA ASP A 205 -5.50 11.95 7.24
C ASP A 205 -5.63 11.89 5.71
N MET A 206 -6.83 12.22 5.23
CA MET A 206 -7.20 12.14 3.81
C MET A 206 -6.77 13.38 3.01
N GLU A 207 -6.47 14.47 3.70
CA GLU A 207 -6.09 15.76 3.14
C GLU A 207 -4.57 15.94 3.18
N ASP A 208 -3.90 15.34 4.16
CA ASP A 208 -2.44 15.28 4.23
C ASP A 208 -1.85 14.28 3.23
N SER A 209 -0.63 14.56 2.75
CA SER A 209 0.12 13.65 1.91
C SER A 209 0.95 12.65 2.72
N GLY A 210 1.07 12.82 4.04
CA GLY A 210 2.03 12.10 4.86
C GLY A 210 3.43 12.72 4.73
N PRO A 211 4.42 12.19 5.47
CA PRO A 211 5.79 12.67 5.39
C PRO A 211 6.36 12.32 4.01
N TYR A 212 6.43 13.32 3.13
CA TYR A 212 7.16 13.22 1.86
C TYR A 212 8.51 13.92 2.01
N GLU A 213 9.57 13.14 1.91
CA GLU A 213 10.90 13.65 1.66
C GLU A 213 10.98 14.20 0.25
N ILE A 214 11.51 15.41 0.13
CA ILE A 214 11.73 16.06 -1.15
C ILE A 214 12.96 15.42 -1.77
N ALA A 215 12.82 14.87 -2.97
CA ALA A 215 13.94 14.36 -3.74
C ALA A 215 14.93 15.48 -4.08
N GLU A 216 16.22 15.16 -4.06
CA GLU A 216 17.25 16.11 -4.48
C GLU A 216 17.05 16.52 -5.95
N PRO A 217 17.35 17.78 -6.31
CA PRO A 217 17.31 18.21 -7.69
C PRO A 217 18.21 17.35 -8.57
N ARG A 218 17.70 16.92 -9.73
CA ARG A 218 18.50 16.18 -10.69
C ARG A 218 19.60 17.04 -11.27
N VAL A 219 20.82 16.51 -11.30
CA VAL A 219 21.93 17.12 -12.01
C VAL A 219 21.64 17.05 -13.51
N ILE A 220 21.52 18.20 -14.16
CA ILE A 220 21.33 18.30 -15.60
C ILE A 220 22.72 18.45 -16.22
N THR A 221 23.21 17.42 -16.91
CA THR A 221 24.52 17.42 -17.56
C THR A 221 24.51 18.11 -18.93
N ALA A 222 23.36 18.11 -19.61
CA ALA A 222 23.18 18.77 -20.90
C ALA A 222 21.74 19.25 -21.05
N LEU A 223 21.57 20.40 -21.70
CA LEU A 223 20.25 20.93 -22.03
C LEU A 223 19.73 20.24 -23.30
N GLU A 224 18.71 19.39 -23.18
CA GLU A 224 18.03 18.84 -24.35
C GLU A 224 17.27 19.96 -25.08
N THR A 225 17.56 20.14 -26.37
CA THR A 225 16.88 21.11 -27.25
C THR A 225 15.67 20.48 -27.96
N TYR A 226 15.30 19.25 -27.61
CA TYR A 226 14.20 18.55 -28.25
C TYR A 226 12.86 19.28 -28.03
N THR A 227 12.16 19.58 -29.13
CA THR A 227 10.80 20.13 -29.10
C THR A 227 9.86 19.16 -29.83
N PRO A 228 8.80 18.65 -29.18
CA PRO A 228 7.85 17.76 -29.83
C PRO A 228 7.16 18.41 -31.04
N SER A 229 6.98 17.65 -32.12
CA SER A 229 6.44 18.16 -33.40
C SER A 229 4.99 18.65 -33.31
N TRP A 230 4.21 18.15 -32.35
CA TRP A 230 2.83 18.53 -32.10
C TRP A 230 2.70 19.84 -31.28
N LEU A 231 3.79 20.33 -30.69
CA LEU A 231 3.78 21.56 -29.91
C LEU A 231 3.94 22.77 -30.83
N GLN A 232 2.91 23.61 -30.93
CA GLN A 232 2.91 24.80 -31.79
C GLN A 232 3.68 25.98 -31.17
N THR A 233 5.00 25.83 -31.06
CA THR A 233 5.89 26.84 -30.48
C THR A 233 6.99 27.23 -31.47
N PRO A 234 6.67 27.99 -32.54
CA PRO A 234 7.61 28.24 -33.64
C PRO A 234 8.85 29.03 -33.20
N ARG A 235 8.71 29.96 -32.25
CA ARG A 235 9.85 30.70 -31.70
C ARG A 235 10.78 29.81 -30.88
N LEU A 236 10.22 28.90 -30.08
CA LEU A 236 10.99 27.98 -29.25
C LEU A 236 11.71 26.94 -30.12
N LYS A 237 11.04 26.42 -31.15
CA LYS A 237 11.64 25.48 -32.10
C LYS A 237 12.83 26.10 -32.83
N ARG A 238 12.67 27.34 -33.32
CA ARG A 238 13.77 28.09 -33.96
C ARG A 238 14.93 28.32 -32.99
N LEU A 239 14.65 28.66 -31.74
CA LEU A 239 15.68 28.83 -30.71
C LEU A 239 16.43 27.53 -30.46
N ALA A 240 15.72 26.42 -30.28
CA ALA A 240 16.30 25.09 -30.09
C ALA A 240 17.21 24.67 -31.25
N GLU A 241 16.77 24.90 -32.50
CA GLU A 241 17.56 24.64 -33.71
C GLU A 241 18.86 25.47 -33.73
N ILE A 242 18.78 26.77 -33.39
CA ILE A 242 19.96 27.64 -33.33
C ILE A 242 20.95 27.18 -32.25
N VAL A 243 20.46 26.89 -31.04
CA VAL A 243 21.29 26.43 -29.92
C VAL A 243 21.97 25.09 -30.25
N SER A 244 21.22 24.15 -30.84
CA SER A 244 21.77 22.86 -31.26
C SER A 244 22.88 23.01 -32.31
N ALA A 245 22.68 23.88 -33.30
CA ALA A 245 23.68 24.13 -34.34
C ALA A 245 24.96 24.77 -33.77
N GLN A 246 24.82 25.70 -32.80
CA GLN A 246 25.95 26.32 -32.13
C GLN A 246 26.76 25.32 -31.28
N ALA A 247 26.08 24.43 -30.55
CA ALA A 247 26.73 23.39 -29.76
C ALA A 247 27.53 22.42 -30.65
N MET A 248 26.97 21.96 -31.77
CA MET A 248 27.67 21.09 -32.73
C MET A 248 28.91 21.77 -33.33
N ALA A 249 28.81 23.03 -33.72
CA ALA A 249 29.94 23.78 -34.28
C ALA A 249 31.07 24.05 -33.27
N GLN A 250 30.77 24.16 -31.97
CA GLN A 250 31.79 24.25 -30.92
C GLN A 250 32.50 22.92 -30.70
N GLN A 251 31.76 21.80 -30.74
CA GLN A 251 32.32 20.46 -30.60
C GLN A 251 33.30 20.14 -31.75
N GLU A 252 32.89 20.40 -32.99
CA GLU A 252 33.76 20.19 -34.17
C GLU A 252 35.06 21.01 -34.11
N LYS A 253 35.02 22.24 -33.57
CA LYS A 253 36.24 23.05 -33.41
C LYS A 253 37.21 22.47 -32.38
N LEU A 254 36.70 21.92 -31.28
CA LEU A 254 37.52 21.30 -30.25
C LEU A 254 38.21 20.01 -30.77
N ASP A 255 37.51 19.25 -31.61
CA ASP A 255 38.06 18.03 -32.22
C ASP A 255 39.15 18.33 -33.27
N PHE A 256 39.10 19.50 -33.91
CA PHE A 256 40.10 19.92 -34.90
C PHE A 256 41.41 20.47 -34.29
N ASP A 257 41.37 21.03 -33.07
CA ASP A 257 42.56 21.61 -32.42
C ASP A 257 43.47 20.58 -31.72
N HIS A 258 43.09 19.29 -31.67
CA HIS A 258 43.94 18.20 -31.14
C HIS A 258 44.03 16.96 -32.06
N PRO A 259 44.92 16.95 -33.08
CA PRO A 259 44.93 15.87 -34.08
C PRO A 259 45.77 14.62 -33.73
N ASN A 260 46.58 14.58 -32.68
CA ASN A 260 47.36 13.37 -32.31
C ASN A 260 48.11 13.50 -30.97
N GLY A 261 47.93 12.52 -30.09
CA GLY A 261 48.75 12.30 -28.89
C GLY A 261 48.51 10.90 -28.32
N ASN A 262 49.34 9.94 -28.72
CA ASN A 262 49.35 8.58 -28.18
C ASN A 262 49.46 8.57 -26.64
N GLY A 263 48.61 7.75 -26.00
CA GLY A 263 48.96 7.01 -24.80
C GLY A 263 48.86 7.74 -23.45
N THR A 264 48.11 7.08 -22.57
CA THR A 264 48.15 7.12 -21.09
C THR A 264 47.54 8.32 -20.35
N ASP A 265 46.85 7.92 -19.28
CA ASP A 265 46.35 8.66 -18.13
C ASP A 265 45.01 9.40 -18.25
N GLY A 266 44.03 8.82 -17.54
CA GLY A 266 42.73 9.44 -17.32
C GLY A 266 42.81 10.60 -16.35
N GLN A 267 41.93 11.57 -16.56
CA GLN A 267 41.28 12.35 -15.52
C GLN A 267 40.12 13.13 -16.15
N GLY A 268 39.09 13.34 -15.32
CA GLY A 268 37.74 13.65 -15.73
C GLY A 268 37.55 14.94 -16.54
N LEU A 269 36.45 14.93 -17.28
CA LEU A 269 35.79 16.12 -17.82
C LEU A 269 35.60 17.13 -16.70
N ALA A 270 36.39 18.20 -16.72
CA ALA A 270 36.20 19.36 -15.88
C ALA A 270 34.98 20.15 -16.42
N LEU A 271 34.02 20.32 -15.52
CA LEU A 271 32.87 21.20 -15.64
C LEU A 271 33.35 22.62 -15.96
N ILE A 272 32.73 23.25 -16.95
CA ILE A 272 32.74 24.71 -17.07
C ILE A 272 31.68 25.19 -16.07
N ASP A 273 32.15 25.62 -14.90
CA ASP A 273 31.36 26.45 -13.99
C ASP A 273 30.86 27.66 -14.76
N VAL A 274 29.54 27.75 -14.93
CA VAL A 274 28.88 29.01 -15.25
C VAL A 274 28.49 29.63 -13.92
N GLU A 275 29.45 30.30 -13.28
CA GLU A 275 29.13 31.37 -12.34
C GLU A 275 28.53 32.53 -13.13
N GLY A 276 27.32 32.96 -12.76
CA GLY A 276 26.85 34.29 -13.15
C GLY A 276 25.35 34.52 -13.16
N VAL A 277 24.89 35.08 -12.03
CA VAL A 277 23.68 35.90 -11.77
C VAL A 277 22.38 35.17 -11.44
#